data_AF-A0A1W2EJ88-F1
#
_entry.id   AF-A0A1W2EJ88-F1
#
_cell.length_a   1.000
_cell.length_b   1.000
_cell.length_c   1.000
_cell.angle_alpha   90.00
_cell.angle_beta   90.00
_cell.angle_gamma   90.00
#
_symmetry.space_group_name_H-M   'P 1'
#
loop_
_entity.id
_entity.type
_entity.pdbx_description
1 polymer ?
#
loop_
_entity_poly.entity_id
_entity_poly.type
_entity_poly.pdbx_seq_one_letter_code
_entity_poly.pdbx_strand_id
1 'polypeptide(L)'
;MQSVIQHINTEVLNLKKLLNDLMECSDIVRWNYSKIIMSGGDYHWEELNDNGRKIQDQLLNNYNRFTTLIRFLTNDLSSAQQRAMETSAQKVFNLIEQNGFLFRMNKEEQINSAMKAIDQQFNLIATSYEVTDDYCLIIPDSSTLIANSEIDKWKFEEIDRFKIMLLPTVVDELEKAITNNDPVRNKHKNKILEYTKLGNIIDGVKINEHNIIKLVDELQKTEKTLSWLDINNNYDVVIASYFEIVKANPHSQVILITNNPSLREKALSSNVTHIKPPLLPVEIKPVKSTSVDIKPVVEPVNTAPAAIKPKEKVMPPDSKSENKPTKVTVPPNMLNRPPAIGPIVPKVKSKPITDIKLPTTKQKDARSKASKPKR
;
A
#
# COMPACT_ATOMS: atom_id res chain seq x y z
N MET A 1 -7.13 -14.06 1.39
CA MET A 1 -6.37 -12.78 1.34
C MET A 1 -6.90 -11.85 0.24
N GLN A 2 -6.70 -10.52 0.30
CA GLN A 2 -7.25 -9.53 -0.65
C GLN A 2 -6.14 -8.81 -1.43
N SER A 3 -6.37 -8.47 -2.70
CA SER A 3 -5.49 -7.60 -3.49
C SER A 3 -5.69 -6.12 -3.13
N VAL A 4 -4.76 -5.26 -3.57
CA VAL A 4 -4.87 -3.82 -3.31
C VAL A 4 -6.08 -3.21 -3.99
N ILE A 5 -6.42 -3.63 -5.22
CA ILE A 5 -7.66 -3.18 -5.88
C ILE A 5 -8.92 -3.59 -5.09
N GLN A 6 -8.97 -4.81 -4.54
CA GLN A 6 -10.10 -5.26 -3.72
C GLN A 6 -10.22 -4.45 -2.43
N HIS A 7 -9.09 -4.14 -1.79
CA HIS A 7 -9.05 -3.26 -0.63
C HIS A 7 -9.55 -1.85 -0.97
N ILE A 8 -9.04 -1.24 -2.06
CA ILE A 8 -9.47 0.08 -2.51
C ILE A 8 -10.96 0.10 -2.85
N ASN A 9 -11.49 -0.93 -3.50
CA ASN A 9 -12.92 -1.02 -3.79
C ASN A 9 -13.77 -1.02 -2.51
N THR A 10 -13.31 -1.73 -1.47
CA THR A 10 -13.97 -1.72 -0.16
C THR A 10 -13.94 -0.32 0.47
N GLU A 11 -12.82 0.38 0.40
CA GLU A 11 -12.68 1.76 0.86
C GLU A 11 -13.57 2.73 0.08
N VAL A 12 -13.69 2.58 -1.25
CA VAL A 12 -14.58 3.37 -2.09
C VAL A 12 -16.03 3.22 -1.66
N LEU A 13 -16.49 1.99 -1.40
CA LEU A 13 -17.84 1.73 -0.92
C LEU A 13 -18.09 2.38 0.45
N ASN A 14 -17.11 2.29 1.35
CA ASN A 14 -17.18 2.92 2.67
C ASN A 14 -17.23 4.47 2.57
N LEU A 15 -16.38 5.07 1.73
CA LEU A 15 -16.37 6.52 1.49
C LEU A 15 -17.69 7.01 0.91
N LYS A 16 -18.26 6.29 -0.06
CA LYS A 16 -19.57 6.63 -0.63
C LYS A 16 -20.69 6.57 0.40
N LYS A 17 -20.65 5.57 1.29
CA LYS A 17 -21.59 5.47 2.40
C LYS A 17 -21.47 6.68 3.34
N LEU A 18 -20.27 6.98 3.83
CA LEU A 18 -20.03 8.14 4.71
C LEU A 18 -20.40 9.47 4.05
N LEU A 19 -20.23 9.59 2.73
CA LEU A 19 -20.63 10.77 1.98
C LEU A 19 -22.16 10.93 1.95
N ASN A 20 -22.91 9.84 1.80
CA ASN A 20 -24.38 9.88 1.94
C ASN A 20 -24.78 10.29 3.35
N ASP A 21 -24.19 9.67 4.38
CA ASP A 21 -24.46 9.98 5.79
C ASP A 21 -24.18 11.47 6.10
N LEU A 22 -23.11 12.05 5.53
CA LEU A 22 -22.82 13.47 5.65
C LEU A 22 -23.94 14.31 5.00
N MET A 23 -24.40 13.96 3.80
CA MET A 23 -25.42 14.70 3.06
C MET A 23 -26.81 14.66 3.70
N GLU A 24 -27.10 13.67 4.54
CA GLU A 24 -28.29 13.65 5.40
C GLU A 24 -28.24 14.75 6.48
N CYS A 25 -27.04 15.14 6.92
CA CYS A 25 -26.82 16.18 7.94
C CYS A 25 -26.54 17.57 7.34
N SER A 26 -26.65 17.72 6.02
CA SER A 26 -26.18 18.90 5.30
C SER A 26 -27.28 19.58 4.52
N ASP A 27 -27.30 20.91 4.57
CA ASP A 27 -28.23 21.74 3.83
C ASP A 27 -27.51 22.88 3.11
N ILE A 28 -28.17 23.40 2.07
CA ILE A 28 -27.69 24.52 1.27
C ILE A 28 -28.65 25.67 1.48
N VAL A 29 -28.14 26.82 1.90
CA VAL A 29 -28.94 28.02 2.13
C VAL A 29 -28.54 29.12 1.16
N ARG A 30 -29.52 29.95 0.79
CA ARG A 30 -29.28 31.14 -0.01
C ARG A 30 -28.83 32.28 0.89
N TRP A 31 -27.68 32.87 0.60
CA TRP A 31 -27.19 34.06 1.33
C TRP A 31 -27.34 35.35 0.53
N ASN A 32 -27.21 35.27 -0.80
CA ASN A 32 -27.33 36.44 -1.65
C ASN A 32 -28.76 36.59 -2.17
N TYR A 33 -29.50 37.52 -1.57
CA TYR A 33 -30.82 37.95 -2.03
C TYR A 33 -30.76 39.17 -2.95
N SER A 34 -29.57 39.74 -3.17
CA SER A 34 -29.43 40.93 -4.00
C SER A 34 -29.60 40.59 -5.49
N LYS A 35 -30.15 41.54 -6.27
CA LYS A 35 -30.16 41.47 -7.74
C LYS A 35 -28.79 41.77 -8.36
N ILE A 36 -27.77 42.02 -7.54
CA ILE A 36 -26.43 42.34 -8.00
C ILE A 36 -25.73 41.01 -8.27
N ILE A 37 -25.31 40.81 -9.52
CA ILE A 37 -24.49 39.67 -9.92
C ILE A 37 -23.14 39.84 -9.24
N MET A 38 -22.95 39.19 -8.10
CA MET A 38 -21.64 39.05 -7.49
C MET A 38 -20.92 37.87 -8.12
N SER A 39 -19.60 37.98 -8.29
CA SER A 39 -18.79 36.89 -8.85
C SER A 39 -18.70 35.64 -7.95
N GLY A 40 -19.37 35.63 -6.80
CA GLY A 40 -19.53 34.48 -5.91
C GLY A 40 -20.95 33.92 -6.00
N GLY A 41 -21.09 32.60 -5.97
CA GLY A 41 -22.39 31.93 -6.10
C GLY A 41 -23.43 32.36 -5.05
N ASP A 42 -24.72 32.19 -5.37
CA ASP A 42 -25.83 32.70 -4.56
C ASP A 42 -26.13 31.87 -3.29
N TYR A 43 -25.49 30.71 -3.16
CA TYR A 43 -25.76 29.74 -2.11
C TYR A 43 -24.47 29.36 -1.36
N HIS A 44 -24.60 28.90 -0.13
CA HIS A 44 -23.51 28.25 0.63
C HIS A 44 -24.07 27.10 1.46
N TRP A 45 -23.16 26.30 2.01
CA TRP A 45 -23.51 25.24 2.93
C TRP A 45 -23.90 25.81 4.30
N GLU A 46 -24.98 25.30 4.87
CA GLU A 46 -25.34 25.58 6.26
C GLU A 46 -24.32 24.95 7.23
N GLU A 47 -24.18 25.52 8.41
CA GLU A 47 -23.25 25.00 9.41
C GLU A 47 -23.69 23.61 9.90
N LEU A 48 -22.77 22.64 9.84
CA LEU A 48 -23.03 21.28 10.32
C LEU A 48 -23.25 21.26 11.83
N ASN A 49 -24.26 20.50 12.26
CA ASN A 49 -24.44 20.14 13.67
C ASN A 49 -23.31 19.19 14.15
N ASP A 50 -23.27 18.91 15.45
CA ASP A 50 -22.21 18.08 16.07
C ASP A 50 -22.09 16.69 15.42
N ASN A 51 -23.21 16.08 15.03
CA ASN A 51 -23.21 14.79 14.34
C ASN A 51 -22.61 14.90 12.94
N GLY A 52 -23.01 15.92 12.17
CA GLY A 52 -22.46 16.20 10.85
C GLY A 52 -20.96 16.47 10.89
N ARG A 53 -20.49 17.24 11.86
CA ARG A 53 -19.04 17.51 12.07
C ARG A 53 -18.27 16.23 12.36
N LYS A 54 -18.80 15.34 13.21
CA LYS A 54 -18.17 14.04 13.49
C LYS A 54 -18.04 13.17 12.23
N ILE A 55 -19.09 13.12 11.40
CA ILE A 55 -19.06 12.38 10.12
C ILE A 55 -18.07 13.03 9.16
N GLN A 56 -18.05 14.36 9.07
CA GLN A 56 -17.10 15.13 8.26
C GLN A 56 -15.65 14.81 8.63
N ASP A 57 -15.30 14.83 9.92
CA ASP A 57 -13.95 14.51 10.40
C ASP A 57 -13.53 13.08 10.05
N GLN A 58 -14.44 12.12 10.24
CA GLN A 58 -14.20 10.72 9.87
C GLN A 58 -14.00 10.58 8.35
N LEU A 59 -14.83 11.24 7.55
CA LEU A 59 -14.76 11.19 6.10
C LEU A 59 -13.48 11.87 5.58
N LEU A 60 -13.09 13.02 6.12
CA LEU A 60 -11.82 13.69 5.78
C LEU A 60 -10.63 12.78 6.06
N ASN A 61 -10.59 12.14 7.24
CA ASN A 61 -9.50 11.24 7.60
C ASN A 61 -9.41 10.03 6.66
N ASN A 62 -10.55 9.39 6.37
CA ASN A 62 -10.59 8.23 5.48
C ASN A 62 -10.23 8.63 4.04
N TYR A 63 -10.75 9.77 3.57
CA TYR A 63 -10.49 10.25 2.22
C TYR A 63 -9.05 10.71 2.01
N ASN A 64 -8.42 11.33 3.03
CA ASN A 64 -6.99 11.63 3.01
C ASN A 64 -6.15 10.35 2.86
N ARG A 65 -6.44 9.30 3.64
CA ARG A 65 -5.75 8.01 3.51
C ARG A 65 -5.93 7.40 2.12
N PHE A 66 -7.16 7.40 1.62
CA PHE A 66 -7.48 6.93 0.27
C PHE A 66 -6.67 7.71 -0.78
N THR A 67 -6.73 9.04 -0.80
CA THR A 67 -6.02 9.86 -1.80
C THR A 67 -4.51 9.72 -1.71
N THR A 68 -3.93 9.56 -0.51
CA THR A 68 -2.51 9.24 -0.35
C THR A 68 -2.14 7.91 -1.02
N LEU A 69 -2.95 6.87 -0.82
CA LEU A 69 -2.74 5.57 -1.47
C LEU A 69 -2.89 5.67 -3.00
N ILE A 70 -3.94 6.37 -3.49
CA ILE A 70 -4.16 6.57 -4.92
C ILE A 70 -2.97 7.31 -5.54
N ARG A 71 -2.49 8.39 -4.92
CA ARG A 71 -1.32 9.16 -5.38
C ARG A 71 -0.04 8.33 -5.41
N PHE A 72 0.16 7.48 -4.39
CA PHE A 72 1.29 6.57 -4.34
C PHE A 72 1.26 5.61 -5.54
N LEU A 73 0.11 4.96 -5.78
CA LEU A 73 -0.05 4.00 -6.86
C LEU A 73 0.02 4.64 -8.25
N THR A 74 -0.35 5.91 -8.40
CA THR A 74 -0.46 6.60 -9.70
C THR A 74 0.69 7.57 -10.01
N ASN A 75 1.79 7.52 -9.25
CA ASN A 75 2.88 8.50 -9.37
C ASN A 75 3.66 8.44 -10.71
N ASP A 76 3.51 7.34 -11.46
CA ASP A 76 4.11 7.05 -12.77
C ASP A 76 3.16 7.34 -13.94
N LEU A 77 1.90 7.66 -13.67
CA LEU A 77 0.94 8.03 -14.71
C LEU A 77 1.32 9.34 -15.41
N SER A 78 0.80 9.53 -16.62
CA SER A 78 1.02 10.75 -17.39
C SER A 78 0.56 12.00 -16.63
N SER A 79 1.18 13.15 -16.91
CA SER A 79 0.80 14.43 -16.28
C SER A 79 -0.68 14.80 -16.50
N ALA A 80 -1.27 14.37 -17.62
CA ALA A 80 -2.70 14.53 -17.89
C ALA A 80 -3.57 13.70 -16.92
N GLN A 81 -3.22 12.43 -16.71
CA GLN A 81 -3.90 11.55 -15.75
C GLN A 81 -3.73 12.04 -14.31
N GLN A 82 -2.53 12.50 -13.92
CA GLN A 82 -2.29 13.08 -12.60
C GLN A 82 -3.15 14.33 -12.37
N ARG A 83 -3.23 15.25 -13.35
CA ARG A 83 -4.12 16.42 -13.25
C ARG A 83 -5.60 16.03 -13.15
N ALA A 84 -6.04 15.02 -13.89
CA ALA A 84 -7.40 14.52 -13.82
C ALA A 84 -7.71 13.92 -12.44
N MET A 85 -6.76 13.17 -11.86
CA MET A 85 -6.85 12.64 -10.51
C MET A 85 -6.92 13.76 -9.47
N GLU A 86 -6.03 14.76 -9.53
CA GLU A 86 -6.05 15.90 -8.59
C GLU A 86 -7.32 16.75 -8.70
N THR A 87 -7.80 16.98 -9.92
CA THR A 87 -9.07 17.70 -10.16
C THR A 87 -10.25 16.93 -9.54
N SER A 88 -10.25 15.61 -9.69
CA SER A 88 -11.27 14.73 -9.09
C SER A 88 -11.14 14.74 -7.57
N ALA A 89 -9.93 14.71 -7.05
CA ALA A 89 -9.66 14.75 -5.62
C ALA A 89 -10.19 16.04 -4.99
N GLN A 90 -9.91 17.19 -5.61
CA GLN A 90 -10.36 18.50 -5.15
C GLN A 90 -11.89 18.63 -5.13
N LYS A 91 -12.59 18.04 -6.11
CA LYS A 91 -14.06 18.04 -6.13
C LYS A 91 -14.65 17.37 -4.88
N VAL A 92 -14.08 16.23 -4.50
CA VAL A 92 -14.53 15.50 -3.32
C VAL A 92 -14.15 16.26 -2.05
N PHE A 93 -12.94 16.80 -1.93
CA PHE A 93 -12.55 17.64 -0.79
C PHE A 93 -13.47 18.84 -0.60
N ASN A 94 -13.74 19.59 -1.67
CA ASN A 94 -14.64 20.75 -1.60
C ASN A 94 -16.04 20.37 -1.09
N LEU A 95 -16.53 19.19 -1.47
CA LEU A 95 -17.81 18.68 -0.98
C LEU A 95 -17.73 18.28 0.50
N ILE A 96 -16.71 17.50 0.88
CA ILE A 96 -16.56 17.03 2.27
C ILE A 96 -16.41 18.22 3.22
N GLU A 97 -15.54 19.17 2.89
CA GLU A 97 -15.30 20.35 3.71
C GLU A 97 -16.48 21.32 3.72
N GLN A 98 -17.39 21.21 2.75
CA GLN A 98 -18.53 22.14 2.58
C GLN A 98 -18.08 23.60 2.48
N ASN A 99 -16.92 23.80 1.87
CA ASN A 99 -16.30 25.11 1.73
C ASN A 99 -16.70 25.78 0.42
N GLY A 100 -17.09 27.05 0.50
CA GLY A 100 -17.26 27.94 -0.65
C GLY A 100 -18.71 28.20 -1.06
N PHE A 101 -18.84 29.01 -2.12
CA PHE A 101 -20.13 29.40 -2.67
C PHE A 101 -20.57 28.47 -3.80
N LEU A 102 -21.86 28.15 -3.83
CA LEU A 102 -22.50 27.35 -4.86
C LEU A 102 -23.33 28.25 -5.77
N PHE A 103 -23.31 27.98 -7.07
CA PHE A 103 -24.16 28.68 -8.04
C PHE A 103 -25.58 28.12 -8.10
N ARG A 104 -25.80 26.91 -7.58
CA ARG A 104 -27.09 26.20 -7.61
C ARG A 104 -27.35 25.53 -6.26
N MET A 105 -28.60 25.60 -5.80
CA MET A 105 -29.09 24.87 -4.63
C MET A 105 -29.45 23.44 -5.02
N ASN A 106 -28.46 22.63 -5.39
CA ASN A 106 -28.67 21.25 -5.80
C ASN A 106 -27.71 20.30 -5.09
N LYS A 107 -28.12 19.84 -3.90
CA LYS A 107 -27.37 18.90 -3.07
C LYS A 107 -27.11 17.58 -3.82
N GLU A 108 -28.11 17.08 -4.55
CA GLU A 108 -28.02 15.84 -5.31
C GLU A 108 -27.00 15.93 -6.45
N GLU A 109 -26.91 17.07 -7.14
CA GLU A 109 -25.88 17.29 -8.17
C GLU A 109 -24.47 17.29 -7.57
N GLN A 110 -24.29 17.88 -6.39
CA GLN A 110 -22.99 17.92 -5.70
C GLN A 110 -22.54 16.52 -5.25
N ILE A 111 -23.41 15.76 -4.59
CA ILE A 111 -23.08 14.39 -4.15
C ILE A 111 -22.81 13.46 -5.33
N ASN A 112 -23.63 13.52 -6.39
CA ASN A 112 -23.42 12.71 -7.59
C ASN A 112 -22.11 13.07 -8.30
N SER A 113 -21.74 14.35 -8.32
CA SER A 113 -20.46 14.81 -8.86
C SER A 113 -19.27 14.24 -8.08
N ALA A 114 -19.32 14.25 -6.75
CA ALA A 114 -18.27 13.69 -5.92
C ALA A 114 -18.20 12.16 -5.99
N MET A 115 -19.33 11.46 -6.01
CA MET A 115 -19.35 10.00 -6.21
C MET A 115 -18.69 9.61 -7.53
N LYS A 116 -19.01 10.32 -8.62
CA LYS A 116 -18.36 10.13 -9.92
C LYS A 116 -16.86 10.43 -9.86
N ALA A 117 -16.44 11.43 -9.09
CA ALA A 117 -15.03 11.76 -8.91
C ALA A 117 -14.27 10.68 -8.12
N ILE A 118 -14.90 10.04 -7.13
CA ILE A 118 -14.34 8.86 -6.43
C ILE A 118 -14.21 7.69 -7.41
N ASP A 119 -15.24 7.42 -8.21
CA ASP A 119 -15.21 6.36 -9.22
C ASP A 119 -14.13 6.60 -10.28
N GLN A 120 -13.94 7.85 -10.71
CA GLN A 120 -12.87 8.22 -11.65
C GLN A 120 -11.48 7.93 -11.07
N GLN A 121 -11.26 8.22 -9.79
CA GLN A 121 -9.99 7.93 -9.11
C GLN A 121 -9.75 6.42 -9.01
N PHE A 122 -10.77 5.65 -8.64
CA PHE A 122 -10.67 4.19 -8.58
C PHE A 122 -10.42 3.57 -9.96
N ASN A 123 -11.23 3.95 -10.95
CA ASN A 123 -11.13 3.44 -12.31
C ASN A 123 -9.77 3.73 -12.92
N LEU A 124 -9.18 4.90 -12.62
CA LEU A 124 -7.84 5.24 -13.09
C LEU A 124 -6.81 4.18 -12.68
N ILE A 125 -6.86 3.66 -11.46
CA ILE A 125 -5.95 2.58 -11.04
C ILE A 125 -6.38 1.25 -11.63
N ALA A 126 -7.67 0.92 -11.52
CA ALA A 126 -8.18 -0.38 -11.95
C ALA A 126 -7.90 -0.66 -13.44
N THR A 127 -7.89 0.36 -14.30
CA THR A 127 -7.65 0.21 -15.74
C THR A 127 -6.22 0.48 -16.18
N SER A 128 -5.38 1.11 -15.35
CA SER A 128 -4.01 1.48 -15.78
C SER A 128 -3.04 0.31 -15.77
N TYR A 129 -3.39 -0.79 -15.10
CA TYR A 129 -2.53 -1.96 -14.97
C TYR A 129 -3.22 -3.17 -15.58
N GLU A 130 -2.46 -3.96 -16.32
CA GLU A 130 -2.94 -5.22 -16.85
C GLU A 130 -3.34 -6.14 -15.69
N VAL A 131 -4.49 -6.80 -15.84
CA VAL A 131 -4.87 -7.90 -14.95
C VAL A 131 -3.95 -9.06 -15.34
N THR A 132 -2.85 -9.19 -14.61
CA THR A 132 -1.92 -10.29 -14.78
C THR A 132 -2.54 -11.59 -14.27
N ASP A 133 -1.99 -12.72 -14.74
CA ASP A 133 -2.35 -14.08 -14.35
C ASP A 133 -2.63 -14.24 -12.85
N ASP A 134 -3.46 -15.23 -12.49
CA ASP A 134 -3.94 -15.58 -11.13
C ASP A 134 -2.84 -16.03 -10.12
N TYR A 135 -1.64 -15.47 -10.19
CA TYR A 135 -0.55 -15.72 -9.25
C TYR A 135 -0.63 -14.80 -8.03
N CYS A 136 -0.45 -15.40 -6.86
CA CYS A 136 0.01 -14.65 -5.69
C CYS A 136 1.51 -14.35 -5.84
N LEU A 137 1.91 -13.09 -5.69
CA LEU A 137 3.31 -12.69 -5.69
C LEU A 137 3.87 -12.81 -4.28
N ILE A 138 4.90 -13.62 -4.09
CA ILE A 138 5.53 -13.81 -2.78
C ILE A 138 6.96 -13.31 -2.79
N ILE A 139 7.33 -12.53 -1.78
CA ILE A 139 8.65 -11.91 -1.65
C ILE A 139 9.31 -12.52 -0.42
N PRO A 140 10.20 -13.51 -0.57
CA PRO A 140 10.90 -14.09 0.56
C PRO A 140 12.14 -13.27 0.94
N ASP A 141 12.46 -13.22 2.23
CA ASP A 141 13.77 -12.71 2.69
C ASP A 141 14.89 -13.76 2.55
N SER A 142 16.15 -13.31 2.67
CA SER A 142 17.32 -14.19 2.56
C SER A 142 17.33 -15.28 3.63
N SER A 143 16.94 -14.95 4.86
CA SER A 143 16.90 -15.89 5.99
C SER A 143 15.91 -17.04 5.76
N THR A 144 14.78 -16.73 5.12
CA THR A 144 13.72 -17.67 4.78
C THR A 144 14.16 -18.61 3.69
N LEU A 145 14.80 -18.09 2.64
CA LEU A 145 15.34 -18.91 1.56
C LEU A 145 16.44 -19.86 2.04
N ILE A 146 17.25 -19.44 3.00
CA ILE A 146 18.29 -20.29 3.60
C ILE A 146 17.67 -21.38 4.49
N ALA A 147 16.70 -21.02 5.33
CA ALA A 147 16.04 -21.96 6.23
C ALA A 147 15.17 -22.97 5.48
N ASN A 148 14.58 -22.57 4.35
CA ASN A 148 13.67 -23.38 3.56
C ASN A 148 13.99 -23.28 2.06
N SER A 149 15.11 -23.86 1.65
CA SER A 149 15.61 -23.81 0.27
C SER A 149 14.87 -24.71 -0.73
N GLU A 150 13.97 -25.58 -0.25
CA GLU A 150 13.16 -26.47 -1.09
C GLU A 150 11.90 -25.75 -1.59
N ILE A 151 12.09 -24.63 -2.29
CA ILE A 151 11.03 -23.76 -2.79
C ILE A 151 10.04 -24.48 -3.73
N ASP A 152 10.49 -25.56 -4.37
CA ASP A 152 9.67 -26.46 -5.20
C ASP A 152 8.61 -27.21 -4.40
N LYS A 153 8.85 -27.40 -3.09
CA LYS A 153 7.95 -28.09 -2.15
C LYS A 153 7.09 -27.15 -1.32
N TRP A 154 7.22 -25.84 -1.49
CA TRP A 154 6.42 -24.87 -0.75
C TRP A 154 4.94 -25.02 -1.08
N LYS A 155 4.11 -25.09 -0.02
CA LYS A 155 2.65 -25.16 -0.09
C LYS A 155 2.07 -24.25 0.98
N PHE A 156 1.07 -23.46 0.63
CA PHE A 156 0.35 -22.60 1.56
C PHE A 156 -1.14 -22.97 1.52
N GLU A 157 -1.85 -22.78 2.63
CA GLU A 157 -3.24 -23.22 2.79
C GLU A 157 -4.22 -22.50 1.85
N GLU A 158 -3.99 -21.21 1.58
CA GLU A 158 -4.87 -20.37 0.73
C GLU A 158 -4.21 -19.95 -0.60
N ILE A 159 -3.07 -20.52 -0.97
CA ILE A 159 -2.31 -20.10 -2.16
C ILE A 159 -1.96 -21.32 -3.01
N ASP A 160 -2.75 -21.53 -4.07
CA ASP A 160 -2.55 -22.64 -5.01
C ASP A 160 -1.40 -22.39 -5.99
N ARG A 161 -1.28 -21.15 -6.49
CA ARG A 161 -0.29 -20.73 -7.48
C ARG A 161 0.41 -19.46 -7.02
N PHE A 162 1.74 -19.50 -7.02
CA PHE A 162 2.52 -18.32 -6.65
C PHE A 162 3.75 -18.10 -7.52
N LYS A 163 4.17 -16.83 -7.54
CA LYS A 163 5.40 -16.38 -8.18
C LYS A 163 6.32 -15.83 -7.09
N ILE A 164 7.49 -16.46 -6.94
CA ILE A 164 8.55 -15.97 -6.07
C ILE A 164 9.22 -14.79 -6.75
N MET A 165 9.13 -13.63 -6.12
CA MET A 165 9.74 -12.38 -6.55
C MET A 165 11.07 -12.23 -5.80
N LEU A 166 12.17 -12.67 -6.41
CA LEU A 166 13.51 -12.50 -5.84
C LEU A 166 13.95 -11.06 -5.99
N LEU A 167 14.23 -10.41 -4.87
CA LEU A 167 14.75 -9.04 -4.86
C LEU A 167 16.28 -9.04 -5.06
N PRO A 168 16.85 -8.07 -5.79
CA PRO A 168 18.31 -7.92 -5.91
C PRO A 168 19.02 -7.88 -4.55
N THR A 169 18.50 -7.13 -3.58
CA THR A 169 19.06 -7.07 -2.21
C THR A 169 19.07 -8.43 -1.51
N VAL A 170 18.05 -9.25 -1.74
CA VAL A 170 17.99 -10.61 -1.16
C VAL A 170 19.03 -11.52 -1.83
N VAL A 171 19.21 -11.39 -3.16
CA VAL A 171 20.26 -12.10 -3.89
C VAL A 171 21.65 -11.68 -3.38
N ASP A 172 21.91 -10.38 -3.23
CA ASP A 172 23.19 -9.87 -2.69
C ASP A 172 23.48 -10.38 -1.27
N GLU A 173 22.46 -10.45 -0.41
CA GLU A 173 22.58 -11.01 0.93
C GLU A 173 22.89 -12.51 0.90
N LEU A 174 22.21 -13.26 0.02
CA LEU A 174 22.54 -14.66 -0.21
C LEU A 174 23.99 -14.78 -0.68
N GLU A 175 24.43 -13.95 -1.62
CA GLU A 175 25.79 -13.89 -2.14
C GLU A 175 26.84 -13.71 -1.03
N LYS A 176 26.67 -12.68 -0.20
CA LYS A 176 27.57 -12.38 0.94
C LYS A 176 27.58 -13.45 2.02
N ALA A 177 26.53 -14.25 2.15
CA ALA A 177 26.47 -15.33 3.13
C ALA A 177 27.44 -16.50 2.84
N ILE A 178 28.03 -16.59 1.63
CA ILE A 178 29.01 -17.66 1.26
C ILE A 178 30.30 -17.59 2.08
N THR A 179 30.68 -16.39 2.54
CA THR A 179 31.98 -16.14 3.16
C THR A 179 32.11 -16.78 4.55
N ASN A 180 30.99 -17.20 5.14
CA ASN A 180 30.97 -17.92 6.41
C ASN A 180 31.09 -19.43 6.12
N ASN A 181 32.09 -20.11 6.70
CA ASN A 181 32.41 -21.53 6.51
C ASN A 181 31.32 -22.53 7.01
N ASP A 182 30.04 -22.23 6.84
CA ASP A 182 28.92 -23.11 7.15
C ASP A 182 28.53 -23.94 5.90
N PRO A 183 28.92 -25.23 5.83
CA PRO A 183 28.68 -26.06 4.66
C PRO A 183 27.18 -26.31 4.41
N VAL A 184 26.36 -26.34 5.47
CA VAL A 184 24.91 -26.57 5.35
C VAL A 184 24.24 -25.34 4.75
N ARG A 185 24.60 -24.16 5.25
CA ARG A 185 24.11 -22.88 4.71
C ARG A 185 24.52 -22.69 3.25
N ASN A 186 25.76 -23.03 2.91
CA ASN A 186 26.27 -22.96 1.53
C ASN A 186 25.52 -23.91 0.59
N LYS A 187 25.16 -25.12 1.05
CA LYS A 187 24.33 -26.05 0.25
C LYS A 187 22.95 -25.47 -0.06
N HIS A 188 22.24 -24.96 0.96
CA HIS A 188 20.89 -24.40 0.78
C HIS A 188 20.90 -23.17 -0.14
N LYS A 189 21.90 -22.31 0.02
CA LYS A 189 22.09 -21.16 -0.86
C LYS A 189 22.37 -21.58 -2.30
N ASN A 190 23.28 -22.51 -2.53
CA ASN A 190 23.61 -22.97 -3.89
C ASN A 190 22.37 -23.54 -4.59
N LYS A 191 21.49 -24.24 -3.85
CA LYS A 191 20.20 -24.70 -4.38
C LYS A 191 19.32 -23.53 -4.88
N ILE A 192 19.25 -22.41 -4.14
CA ILE A 192 18.51 -21.22 -4.60
C ILE A 192 19.12 -20.62 -5.87
N LEU A 193 20.45 -20.52 -5.92
CA LEU A 193 21.18 -20.03 -7.10
C LEU A 193 21.16 -21.01 -8.29
N GLU A 194 20.83 -22.28 -8.09
CA GLU A 194 20.62 -23.21 -9.19
C GLU A 194 19.32 -22.90 -9.95
N TYR A 195 18.26 -22.50 -9.26
CA TYR A 195 17.02 -22.09 -9.93
C TYR A 195 17.22 -20.88 -10.85
N THR A 196 18.14 -19.97 -10.51
CA THR A 196 18.45 -18.81 -11.36
C THR A 196 19.18 -19.19 -12.66
N LYS A 197 19.73 -20.42 -12.74
CA LYS A 197 20.44 -20.95 -13.92
C LYS A 197 19.56 -21.75 -14.87
N LEU A 198 18.34 -22.12 -14.47
CA LEU A 198 17.44 -22.97 -15.27
C LEU A 198 16.82 -22.25 -16.49
N GLY A 199 17.01 -20.95 -16.64
CA GLY A 199 16.51 -20.16 -17.76
C GLY A 199 16.70 -18.67 -17.55
N ASN A 200 15.95 -17.84 -18.30
CA ASN A 200 15.96 -16.40 -18.08
C ASN A 200 15.15 -16.05 -16.82
N ILE A 201 15.86 -15.84 -15.70
CA ILE A 201 15.26 -15.52 -14.42
C ILE A 201 14.50 -14.19 -14.40
N ILE A 202 14.82 -13.26 -15.32
CA ILE A 202 14.14 -11.97 -15.45
C ILE A 202 12.73 -12.15 -16.03
N ASP A 203 12.59 -13.04 -17.02
CA ASP A 203 11.28 -13.39 -17.59
C ASP A 203 10.48 -14.29 -16.64
N GLY A 204 11.21 -15.06 -15.83
CA GLY A 204 10.67 -16.01 -14.86
C GLY A 204 10.92 -17.45 -15.29
N VAL A 205 11.30 -18.26 -14.32
CA VAL A 205 11.64 -19.68 -14.48
C VAL A 205 10.60 -20.51 -13.73
N LYS A 206 10.08 -21.56 -14.37
CA LYS A 206 9.17 -22.50 -13.70
C LYS A 206 9.94 -23.32 -12.66
N ILE A 207 9.48 -23.29 -11.41
CA ILE A 207 10.01 -24.12 -10.33
C ILE A 207 9.36 -25.51 -10.40
N ASN A 208 8.05 -25.53 -10.65
CA ASN A 208 7.23 -26.72 -10.87
C ASN A 208 6.10 -26.37 -11.87
N GLU A 209 5.10 -27.23 -12.02
CA GLU A 209 3.98 -27.00 -12.96
C GLU A 209 3.19 -25.71 -12.67
N HIS A 210 3.11 -25.32 -11.40
CA HIS A 210 2.21 -24.28 -10.91
C HIS A 210 2.93 -22.99 -10.55
N ASN A 211 4.20 -23.05 -10.13
CA ASN A 211 4.92 -21.97 -9.48
C ASN A 211 6.11 -21.49 -10.31
N ILE A 212 6.38 -20.19 -10.22
CA ILE A 212 7.43 -19.51 -10.98
C ILE A 212 8.36 -18.79 -9.99
N ILE A 213 9.65 -18.72 -10.30
CA ILE A 213 10.60 -17.82 -9.66
C ILE A 213 11.03 -16.77 -10.67
N LYS A 214 11.02 -15.51 -10.26
CA LYS A 214 11.37 -14.37 -11.11
C LYS A 214 12.27 -13.42 -10.32
N LEU A 215 13.37 -13.01 -10.93
CA LEU A 215 14.17 -11.90 -10.45
C LEU A 215 13.42 -10.61 -10.77
N VAL A 216 13.17 -9.81 -9.74
CA VAL A 216 12.63 -8.46 -9.93
C VAL A 216 13.73 -7.66 -10.61
N ASP A 217 13.45 -7.17 -11.81
CA ASP A 217 14.33 -6.24 -12.51
C ASP A 217 14.66 -5.06 -11.60
N GLU A 218 15.80 -4.40 -11.81
CA GLU A 218 16.22 -3.28 -10.98
C GLU A 218 15.03 -2.35 -10.75
N LEU A 219 14.50 -2.40 -9.53
CA LEU A 219 13.42 -1.52 -9.12
C LEU A 219 13.91 -0.14 -9.46
N GLN A 220 13.17 0.57 -10.32
CA GLN A 220 13.54 1.92 -10.70
C GLN A 220 13.93 2.60 -9.41
N LYS A 221 15.19 3.03 -9.30
CA LYS A 221 15.68 3.75 -8.13
C LYS A 221 14.78 4.96 -8.02
N THR A 222 13.70 4.82 -7.28
CA THR A 222 12.73 5.87 -7.15
C THR A 222 13.47 6.85 -6.27
N GLU A 223 14.03 7.89 -6.88
CA GLU A 223 14.47 9.10 -6.18
C GLU A 223 13.31 9.69 -5.33
N LYS A 224 12.10 9.16 -5.51
CA LYS A 224 10.89 9.35 -4.72
C LYS A 224 10.44 8.06 -4.01
N THR A 225 11.34 7.32 -3.34
CA THR A 225 10.91 6.27 -2.39
C THR A 225 10.02 6.88 -1.31
N LEU A 226 9.26 6.01 -0.62
CA LEU A 226 8.51 6.39 0.57
C LEU A 226 9.46 7.11 1.55
N SER A 227 9.20 8.39 1.81
CA SER A 227 10.15 9.31 2.47
C SER A 227 10.52 8.94 3.91
N TRP A 228 9.82 7.96 4.49
CA TRP A 228 10.03 7.46 5.84
C TRP A 228 10.88 6.17 5.89
N LEU A 229 11.28 5.62 4.73
CA LEU A 229 12.17 4.46 4.64
C LEU A 229 13.64 4.90 4.50
N ASP A 230 14.56 4.25 5.22
CA ASP A 230 16.00 4.46 5.07
C ASP A 230 16.57 3.52 4.01
N ILE A 231 16.96 4.08 2.85
CA ILE A 231 17.53 3.30 1.73
C ILE A 231 18.86 2.61 2.06
N ASN A 232 19.51 2.96 3.17
CA ASN A 232 20.73 2.28 3.64
C ASN A 232 20.43 1.06 4.51
N ASN A 233 19.16 0.86 4.90
CA ASN A 233 18.71 -0.27 5.70
C ASN A 233 18.12 -1.35 4.79
N ASN A 234 18.72 -2.54 4.75
CA ASN A 234 18.25 -3.62 3.88
C ASN A 234 16.77 -3.98 4.09
N TYR A 235 16.26 -3.93 5.32
CA TYR A 235 14.85 -4.22 5.57
C TYR A 235 13.95 -3.12 5.00
N ASP A 236 14.35 -1.85 5.06
CA ASP A 236 13.62 -0.76 4.37
C ASP A 236 13.63 -0.94 2.86
N VAL A 237 14.75 -1.38 2.29
CA VAL A 237 14.84 -1.68 0.86
C VAL A 237 13.88 -2.81 0.47
N VAL A 238 13.76 -3.87 1.29
CA VAL A 238 12.78 -4.95 1.08
C VAL A 238 11.34 -4.42 1.17
N ILE A 239 11.04 -3.55 2.14
CA ILE A 239 9.71 -2.95 2.29
C ILE A 239 9.39 -2.00 1.12
N ALA A 240 10.34 -1.17 0.69
CA ALA A 240 10.20 -0.32 -0.50
C ALA A 240 9.92 -1.19 -1.74
N SER A 241 10.67 -2.27 -1.90
CA SER A 241 10.50 -3.23 -3.01
C SER A 241 9.12 -3.87 -2.99
N TYR A 242 8.59 -4.23 -1.82
CA TYR A 242 7.24 -4.75 -1.66
C TYR A 242 6.20 -3.75 -2.22
N PHE A 243 6.32 -2.47 -1.87
CA PHE A 243 5.37 -1.45 -2.32
C PHE A 243 5.45 -1.17 -3.83
N GLU A 244 6.65 -1.21 -4.41
CA GLU A 244 6.80 -1.11 -5.86
C GLU A 244 6.22 -2.32 -6.59
N ILE A 245 6.37 -3.54 -6.04
CA ILE A 245 5.74 -4.74 -6.61
C ILE A 245 4.22 -4.66 -6.54
N VAL A 246 3.68 -4.18 -5.42
CA VAL A 246 2.24 -3.88 -5.25
C VAL A 246 1.78 -2.87 -6.30
N LYS A 247 2.54 -1.78 -6.48
CA LYS A 247 2.21 -0.73 -7.45
C LYS A 247 2.22 -1.26 -8.87
N ALA A 248 3.19 -2.09 -9.23
CA ALA A 248 3.28 -2.70 -10.56
C ALA A 248 2.22 -3.79 -10.79
N ASN A 249 1.63 -4.37 -9.73
CA ASN A 249 0.69 -5.48 -9.80
C ASN A 249 -0.51 -5.27 -8.86
N PRO A 250 -1.29 -4.20 -9.00
CA PRO A 250 -2.30 -3.83 -8.00
C PRO A 250 -3.47 -4.82 -7.94
N HIS A 251 -3.67 -5.60 -9.00
CA HIS A 251 -4.67 -6.67 -9.08
C HIS A 251 -4.20 -7.97 -8.40
N SER A 252 -2.90 -8.19 -8.29
CA SER A 252 -2.34 -9.39 -7.67
C SER A 252 -2.24 -9.23 -6.15
N GLN A 253 -2.29 -10.37 -5.45
CA GLN A 253 -1.93 -10.40 -4.04
C GLN A 253 -0.41 -10.38 -3.92
N VAL A 254 0.13 -9.57 -3.01
CA VAL A 254 1.56 -9.49 -2.73
C VAL A 254 1.79 -9.79 -1.27
N ILE A 255 2.68 -10.72 -0.97
CA ILE A 255 2.91 -11.21 0.39
C ILE A 255 4.41 -11.30 0.67
N LEU A 256 4.85 -10.71 1.77
CA LEU A 256 6.19 -10.88 2.30
C LEU A 256 6.30 -12.20 3.08
N ILE A 257 7.23 -13.06 2.72
CA ILE A 257 7.49 -14.32 3.43
C ILE A 257 8.72 -14.13 4.32
N THR A 258 8.50 -14.13 5.64
CA THR A 258 9.58 -13.93 6.60
C THR A 258 9.31 -14.62 7.93
N ASN A 259 10.36 -15.16 8.54
CA ASN A 259 10.37 -15.53 9.96
C ASN A 259 11.31 -14.64 10.79
N ASN A 260 11.89 -13.60 10.17
CA ASN A 260 12.78 -12.65 10.82
C ASN A 260 11.95 -11.67 11.69
N PRO A 261 12.18 -11.63 13.02
CA PRO A 261 11.40 -10.77 13.92
C PRO A 261 11.45 -9.28 13.56
N SER A 262 12.63 -8.79 13.17
CA SER A 262 12.84 -7.37 12.87
C SER A 262 12.16 -6.95 11.58
N LEU A 263 12.27 -7.76 10.52
CA LEU A 263 11.56 -7.50 9.28
C LEU A 263 10.04 -7.61 9.47
N ARG A 264 9.58 -8.54 10.31
CA ARG A 264 8.15 -8.68 10.64
C ARG A 264 7.59 -7.47 11.39
N GLU A 265 8.31 -6.95 12.38
CA GLU A 265 7.91 -5.75 13.12
C GLU A 265 7.79 -4.55 12.18
N LYS A 266 8.75 -4.39 11.27
CA LYS A 266 8.73 -3.34 10.25
C LYS A 266 7.61 -3.53 9.23
N ALA A 267 7.33 -4.77 8.84
CA ALA A 267 6.20 -5.10 7.98
C ALA A 267 4.87 -4.70 8.65
N LEU A 268 4.70 -4.99 9.94
CA LEU A 268 3.53 -4.59 10.72
C LEU A 268 3.38 -3.06 10.81
N SER A 269 4.44 -2.33 11.15
CA SER A 269 4.39 -0.86 11.23
C SER A 269 4.10 -0.19 9.88
N SER A 270 4.42 -0.89 8.80
CA SER A 270 4.23 -0.43 7.42
C SER A 270 2.92 -0.94 6.78
N ASN A 271 2.09 -1.71 7.49
CA ASN A 271 0.92 -2.40 6.93
C ASN A 271 1.24 -3.32 5.73
N VAL A 272 2.41 -3.95 5.74
CA VAL A 272 2.80 -4.95 4.74
C VAL A 272 2.21 -6.31 5.11
N THR A 273 1.51 -6.92 4.15
CA THR A 273 0.96 -8.27 4.30
C THR A 273 2.11 -9.26 4.33
N HIS A 274 2.20 -10.04 5.40
CA HIS A 274 3.28 -11.01 5.56
C HIS A 274 2.79 -12.29 6.23
N ILE A 275 3.46 -13.40 5.92
CA ILE A 275 3.23 -14.71 6.54
C ILE A 275 4.57 -15.41 6.82
N LYS A 276 4.52 -16.45 7.63
CA LYS A 276 5.68 -17.32 7.87
C LYS A 276 5.91 -18.26 6.68
N PRO A 277 7.16 -18.73 6.47
CA PRO A 277 7.40 -19.78 5.49
C PRO A 277 6.67 -21.07 5.84
N PRO A 278 6.33 -21.88 4.83
CA PRO A 278 5.65 -23.15 5.06
C PRO A 278 6.58 -24.11 5.80
N LEU A 279 6.00 -24.94 6.67
CA LEU A 279 6.75 -26.02 7.31
C LEU A 279 6.98 -27.11 6.26
N LEU A 280 8.25 -27.41 5.95
CA LEU A 280 8.55 -28.57 5.13
C LEU A 280 8.11 -29.83 5.87
N PRO A 281 7.47 -30.81 5.20
CA PRO A 281 7.23 -32.11 5.78
C PRO A 281 8.60 -32.68 6.17
N VAL A 282 8.85 -32.80 7.47
CA VAL A 282 10.02 -33.53 7.94
C VAL A 282 9.80 -34.96 7.47
N GLU A 283 10.61 -35.44 6.52
CA GLU A 283 10.67 -36.87 6.23
C GLU A 283 11.15 -37.55 7.50
N ILE A 284 10.19 -37.95 8.34
CA ILE A 284 10.46 -38.86 9.46
C ILE A 284 10.80 -40.17 8.78
N LYS A 285 12.09 -40.35 8.44
CA LYS A 285 12.59 -41.67 8.09
C LYS A 285 12.19 -42.57 9.25
N PRO A 286 11.40 -43.63 9.02
CA PRO A 286 11.02 -44.54 10.09
C PRO A 286 12.33 -45.03 10.68
N VAL A 287 12.60 -44.60 11.92
CA VAL A 287 13.73 -45.10 12.68
C VAL A 287 13.48 -46.59 12.76
N LYS A 288 14.25 -47.38 12.02
CA LYS A 288 14.21 -48.84 12.15
C LYS A 288 14.41 -49.08 13.64
N SER A 289 13.36 -49.55 14.30
CA SER A 289 13.39 -49.91 15.70
C SER A 289 14.36 -51.07 15.83
N THR A 290 15.63 -50.77 16.02
CA THR A 290 16.57 -51.77 16.51
C THR A 290 16.10 -52.08 17.91
N SER A 291 15.40 -53.20 18.07
CA SER A 291 15.04 -53.77 19.35
C SER A 291 16.33 -54.10 20.08
N VAL A 292 16.88 -53.13 20.81
CA VAL A 292 17.92 -53.39 21.80
C VAL A 292 17.17 -53.89 23.02
N ASP A 293 17.31 -55.18 23.29
CA ASP A 293 16.94 -55.81 24.56
C ASP A 293 17.76 -55.15 25.68
N ILE A 294 17.24 -54.06 26.25
CA ILE A 294 17.77 -53.44 27.46
C ILE A 294 17.15 -54.18 28.63
N LYS A 295 17.93 -55.07 29.25
CA LYS A 295 17.62 -55.61 30.58
C LYS A 295 17.49 -54.43 31.57
N PRO A 296 16.47 -54.43 32.44
CA PRO A 296 16.27 -53.36 33.40
C PRO A 296 17.41 -53.36 34.43
N VAL A 297 18.25 -52.33 34.38
CA VAL A 297 19.16 -51.99 35.48
C VAL A 297 18.33 -51.21 36.49
N VAL A 298 18.04 -51.85 37.62
CA VAL A 298 17.43 -51.23 38.79
C VAL A 298 18.52 -50.44 39.49
N GLU A 299 18.48 -49.11 39.39
CA GLU A 299 19.25 -48.23 40.28
C GLU A 299 18.37 -47.70 41.43
N PRO A 300 18.93 -47.61 42.65
CA PRO A 300 18.19 -47.31 43.86
C PRO A 300 17.84 -45.82 44.01
N VAL A 301 16.65 -45.60 44.56
CA VAL A 301 16.08 -44.31 44.97
C VAL A 301 16.92 -43.70 46.09
N ASN A 302 17.55 -42.54 45.83
CA ASN A 302 18.16 -41.70 46.85
C ASN A 302 17.39 -40.37 47.02
N THR A 303 16.73 -40.28 48.18
CA THR A 303 16.66 -39.15 49.13
C THR A 303 16.59 -37.69 48.63
N ALA A 304 15.42 -37.10 48.90
CA ALA A 304 15.09 -35.78 49.46
C ALA A 304 15.92 -34.52 49.06
N PRO A 305 15.28 -33.46 48.54
CA PRO A 305 15.91 -32.16 48.36
C PRO A 305 15.93 -31.32 49.65
N ALA A 306 17.09 -30.74 49.94
CA ALA A 306 17.34 -29.80 51.03
C ALA A 306 16.71 -28.41 50.76
N ALA A 307 16.24 -27.80 51.85
CA ALA A 307 15.58 -26.50 51.90
C ALA A 307 16.49 -25.34 51.42
N ILE A 308 15.97 -24.55 50.49
CA ILE A 308 16.58 -23.29 50.03
C ILE A 308 16.03 -22.15 50.89
N LYS A 309 16.93 -21.45 51.60
CA LYS A 309 16.65 -20.24 52.39
C LYS A 309 16.27 -19.05 51.47
N PRO A 310 15.33 -18.18 51.86
CA PRO A 310 14.99 -16.97 51.11
C PRO A 310 16.08 -15.91 51.26
N LYS A 311 16.49 -15.31 50.14
CA LYS A 311 17.41 -14.16 50.08
C LYS A 311 16.72 -12.86 50.50
N GLU A 312 17.48 -12.06 51.22
CA GLU A 312 17.15 -10.75 51.79
C GLU A 312 16.62 -9.73 50.77
N LYS A 313 15.67 -8.95 51.26
CA LYS A 313 14.99 -7.84 50.60
C LYS A 313 15.85 -6.59 50.79
N VAL A 314 16.57 -6.17 49.74
CA VAL A 314 17.34 -4.92 49.76
C VAL A 314 16.39 -3.76 49.44
N MET A 315 16.20 -2.87 50.42
CA MET A 315 15.56 -1.56 50.26
C MET A 315 16.47 -0.61 49.48
N PRO A 316 15.96 0.18 48.53
CA PRO A 316 16.65 1.37 48.04
C PRO A 316 16.40 2.58 48.98
N PRO A 317 17.38 3.49 49.10
CA PRO A 317 17.31 4.63 50.01
C PRO A 317 16.46 5.80 49.48
N ASP A 318 15.82 6.48 50.43
CA ASP A 318 15.03 7.69 50.27
C ASP A 318 15.80 8.83 49.59
N SER A 319 15.36 9.23 48.39
CA SER A 319 15.73 10.51 47.79
C SER A 319 14.64 11.55 48.08
N LYS A 320 14.88 12.38 49.09
CA LYS A 320 14.14 13.63 49.32
C LYS A 320 14.50 14.62 48.20
N SER A 321 13.53 14.94 47.35
CA SER A 321 13.59 16.04 46.39
C SER A 321 12.52 17.07 46.76
N GLU A 322 12.96 18.20 47.27
CA GLU A 322 12.16 19.41 47.46
C GLU A 322 11.88 20.03 46.08
N ASN A 323 10.64 19.93 45.60
CA ASN A 323 10.17 20.74 44.48
C ASN A 323 9.34 21.91 45.00
N LYS A 324 9.96 23.09 45.05
CA LYS A 324 9.26 24.38 45.11
C LYS A 324 8.59 24.65 43.75
N PRO A 325 7.35 25.17 43.71
CA PRO A 325 6.72 25.56 42.45
C PRO A 325 7.32 26.87 41.93
N THR A 326 8.09 26.79 40.84
CA THR A 326 8.52 27.97 40.09
C THR A 326 7.34 28.47 39.25
N LYS A 327 6.91 29.71 39.51
CA LYS A 327 5.86 30.42 38.79
C LYS A 327 6.38 30.72 37.37
N VAL A 328 5.93 29.94 36.38
CA VAL A 328 6.23 30.20 34.97
C VAL A 328 5.28 31.29 34.45
N THR A 329 5.81 32.49 34.28
CA THR A 329 5.14 33.57 33.57
C THR A 329 5.25 33.28 32.07
N VAL A 330 4.14 32.89 31.45
CA VAL A 330 4.04 32.70 30.01
C VAL A 330 4.01 34.09 29.36
N PRO A 331 4.98 34.46 28.49
CA PRO A 331 4.88 35.70 27.72
C PRO A 331 3.76 35.59 26.67
N PRO A 332 3.06 36.69 26.35
CA PRO A 332 2.00 36.68 25.37
C PRO A 332 2.54 36.27 24.00
N ASN A 333 1.95 35.21 23.45
CA ASN A 333 2.24 34.67 22.14
C ASN A 333 1.93 35.77 21.10
N MET A 334 2.96 36.32 20.47
CA MET A 334 2.79 37.21 19.33
C MET A 334 2.18 36.41 18.18
N LEU A 335 0.97 36.78 17.78
CA LEU A 335 0.36 36.35 16.53
C LEU A 335 1.32 36.70 15.38
N ASN A 336 1.99 35.69 14.83
CA ASN A 336 2.49 35.75 13.46
C ASN A 336 1.29 35.67 12.51
N ARG A 337 0.67 36.82 12.25
CA ARG A 337 -0.19 37.00 11.07
C ARG A 337 0.70 36.91 9.83
N PRO A 338 0.43 36.02 8.87
CA PRO A 338 1.04 36.15 7.55
C PRO A 338 0.63 37.49 6.93
N PRO A 339 1.50 38.12 6.12
CA PRO A 339 1.20 39.39 5.49
C PRO A 339 -0.03 39.26 4.58
N ALA A 340 -0.91 40.25 4.67
CA ALA A 340 -2.10 40.34 3.83
C ALA A 340 -1.69 40.33 2.35
N ILE A 341 -2.06 39.27 1.64
CA ILE A 341 -1.99 39.21 0.19
C ILE A 341 -3.07 40.16 -0.32
N GLY A 342 -2.65 41.31 -0.84
CA GLY A 342 -3.54 42.29 -1.47
C GLY A 342 -4.28 41.69 -2.68
N PRO A 343 -5.40 42.29 -3.10
CA PRO A 343 -6.22 41.75 -4.18
C PRO A 343 -5.44 41.69 -5.48
N ILE A 344 -5.34 40.49 -6.06
CA ILE A 344 -4.81 40.26 -7.40
C ILE A 344 -5.82 40.88 -8.38
N VAL A 345 -5.43 42.00 -8.98
CA VAL A 345 -6.17 42.63 -10.09
C VAL A 345 -6.05 41.72 -11.32
N PRO A 346 -7.15 41.24 -11.92
CA PRO A 346 -7.08 40.43 -13.13
C PRO A 346 -6.66 41.32 -14.31
N LYS A 347 -5.48 41.07 -14.86
CA LYS A 347 -5.06 41.63 -16.16
C LYS A 347 -5.87 40.95 -17.27
N VAL A 348 -6.80 41.69 -17.87
CA VAL A 348 -7.52 41.30 -19.08
C VAL A 348 -6.70 41.69 -20.32
N LYS A 349 -6.73 40.77 -21.31
CA LYS A 349 -6.63 40.93 -22.78
C LYS A 349 -5.44 40.23 -23.43
N SER A 350 -5.61 38.94 -23.73
CA SER A 350 -5.08 38.34 -24.96
C SER A 350 -6.21 38.21 -25.99
N LYS A 351 -5.91 38.64 -27.22
CA LYS A 351 -6.81 38.69 -28.38
C LYS A 351 -7.24 37.29 -28.83
N PRO A 352 -8.40 37.14 -29.49
CA PRO A 352 -8.79 35.87 -30.09
C PRO A 352 -7.89 35.58 -31.30
N ILE A 353 -7.26 34.41 -31.31
CA ILE A 353 -6.63 33.84 -32.49
C ILE A 353 -7.76 33.24 -33.33
N THR A 354 -8.13 33.93 -34.40
CA THR A 354 -8.90 33.37 -35.52
C THR A 354 -7.99 32.55 -36.42
N ASP A 355 -8.56 31.50 -37.00
CA ASP A 355 -8.12 30.71 -38.16
C ASP A 355 -7.11 29.57 -37.92
N ILE A 356 -7.64 28.41 -37.53
CA ILE A 356 -7.08 27.10 -37.91
C ILE A 356 -8.03 26.46 -38.92
N LYS A 357 -7.63 26.45 -40.20
CA LYS A 357 -8.30 25.68 -41.26
C LYS A 357 -8.04 24.18 -41.02
N LEU A 358 -9.09 23.41 -40.77
CA LEU A 358 -9.03 21.95 -40.86
C LEU A 358 -8.84 21.51 -42.32
N PRO A 359 -8.01 20.49 -42.59
CA PRO A 359 -7.94 19.85 -43.90
C PRO A 359 -9.17 18.96 -44.11
N THR A 360 -9.89 19.23 -45.20
CA THR A 360 -10.98 18.39 -45.71
C THR A 360 -10.42 17.07 -46.24
N THR A 361 -10.71 15.98 -45.54
CA THR A 361 -10.41 14.62 -46.01
C THR A 361 -11.45 14.22 -47.05
N LYS A 362 -11.02 14.08 -48.31
CA LYS A 362 -11.83 13.53 -49.39
C LYS A 362 -12.11 12.05 -49.11
N GLN A 363 -13.36 11.74 -48.81
CA GLN A 363 -13.91 10.40 -48.78
C GLN A 363 -14.00 9.88 -50.23
N LYS A 364 -13.24 8.83 -50.55
CA LYS A 364 -13.27 8.15 -51.85
C LYS A 364 -14.19 6.95 -51.73
N ASP A 365 -15.36 7.03 -52.36
CA ASP A 365 -16.30 5.93 -52.51
C ASP A 365 -15.68 4.78 -53.30
N ALA A 366 -15.50 3.63 -52.64
CA ALA A 366 -15.22 2.36 -53.29
C ALA A 366 -16.51 1.53 -53.32
N ARG A 367 -17.23 1.63 -54.45
CA ARG A 367 -18.33 0.74 -54.84
C ARG A 367 -17.83 -0.71 -54.88
N SER A 368 -18.31 -1.56 -53.98
CA SER A 368 -18.21 -3.02 -54.15
C SER A 368 -19.28 -3.48 -55.14
N LYS A 369 -18.86 -4.19 -56.20
CA LYS A 369 -19.76 -4.89 -57.12
C LYS A 369 -19.98 -6.30 -56.59
N ALA A 370 -21.24 -6.64 -56.36
CA ALA A 370 -21.71 -7.98 -56.10
C ALA A 370 -21.48 -8.89 -57.33
N SER A 371 -20.84 -10.04 -57.11
CA SER A 371 -20.84 -11.16 -58.05
C SER A 371 -22.07 -12.05 -57.77
N LYS A 372 -22.86 -12.29 -58.81
CA LYS A 372 -23.89 -13.35 -58.82
C LYS A 372 -23.21 -14.70 -59.08
N PRO A 373 -23.72 -15.81 -58.50
CA PRO A 373 -23.34 -17.14 -58.94
C PRO A 373 -24.15 -17.52 -60.19
N LYS A 374 -23.51 -18.17 -61.16
CA LYS A 374 -24.19 -18.97 -62.17
C LYS A 374 -23.90 -20.45 -61.90
N ARG A 375 -24.98 -21.23 -62.01
CA ARG A 375 -25.02 -22.68 -62.12
C ARG A 375 -24.25 -23.17 -63.34
#